data_AF-A0A7W5Z519-F1
#
_entry.id   AF-A0A7W5Z519-F1
#
_cell.length_a   1.000
_cell.length_b   1.000
_cell.length_c   1.000
_cell.angle_alpha   90.00
_cell.angle_beta   90.00
_cell.angle_gamma   90.00
#
_symmetry.space_group_name_H-M   'P 1'
#
loop_
_entity.id
_entity.type
_entity.pdbx_description
1 polymer ?
#
loop_
_entity_poly.entity_id
_entity_poly.type
_entity_poly.pdbx_seq_one_letter_code
_entity_poly.pdbx_strand_id
1 'polypeptide(L)'
;MSEPSQTALSPSLKRGGRVALFLPLAFLLVLLTAWSAFWFIARARVNDAITIWLAQEAEQQRHWTCPDRSLGGFPFRFEVRCSDLHFTGTTPAGIVTGTVAQFTAVAQVYKPNHVIVQIEGPLVADSEGGERLTANWTEFDASAVFTGNRLDRFSISVAEPVIYTGTTTNADTEVLRAASWQSHLRVDPERPAEDHVYDISFTLQDARIPALNLLAGNEETTTIAFHGAITEAASFTARAPFVEFERWRLAGGVLEIDQLNAVKGQQRIEARGQFALDELRRPQGRVQASVAGLEELLGRFGLGGRGNLIASGLAILGGGGQRPENADPNLTTLPPITLRDGQVLVGPLRLGILRPLY
;
A
#
# COMPACT_ATOMS: atom_id res chain seq x y z
N MET A 1 -33.71 69.80 -71.60
CA MET A 1 -32.93 68.55 -71.71
C MET A 1 -31.55 68.87 -71.15
N SER A 2 -31.24 68.33 -69.96
CA SER A 2 -29.91 68.13 -69.36
C SER A 2 -30.10 67.86 -67.85
N GLU A 3 -30.08 66.58 -67.48
CA GLU A 3 -29.90 66.09 -66.11
C GLU A 3 -28.54 66.53 -65.54
N PRO A 4 -28.44 66.62 -64.21
CA PRO A 4 -27.24 66.12 -63.56
C PRO A 4 -27.58 65.09 -62.47
N SER A 5 -27.16 63.87 -62.76
CA SER A 5 -26.26 63.05 -61.94
C SER A 5 -26.73 62.68 -60.52
N GLN A 6 -27.22 61.44 -60.42
CA GLN A 6 -27.37 60.69 -59.18
C GLN A 6 -26.02 60.54 -58.46
N THR A 7 -25.93 61.04 -57.23
CA THR A 7 -24.80 60.80 -56.34
C THR A 7 -24.90 59.37 -55.79
N ALA A 8 -24.11 58.45 -56.34
CA ALA A 8 -23.97 57.10 -55.82
C ALA A 8 -23.24 57.13 -54.45
N LEU A 9 -23.95 56.77 -53.38
CA LEU A 9 -23.36 56.48 -52.07
C LEU A 9 -22.52 55.21 -52.19
N SER A 10 -21.19 55.37 -52.21
CA SER A 10 -20.26 54.25 -52.09
C SER A 10 -20.18 53.82 -50.62
N PRO A 11 -20.47 52.56 -50.25
CA PRO A 11 -20.21 52.10 -48.90
C PRO A 11 -18.70 52.02 -48.69
N SER A 12 -18.17 52.85 -47.78
CA SER A 12 -16.80 52.71 -47.32
C SER A 12 -16.68 51.35 -46.60
N LEU A 13 -16.20 50.33 -47.31
CA LEU A 13 -15.69 49.12 -46.68
C LEU A 13 -14.54 49.56 -45.77
N LYS A 14 -14.82 49.66 -44.45
CA LYS A 14 -13.79 49.80 -43.44
C LYS A 14 -12.78 48.69 -43.70
N ARG A 15 -11.58 49.07 -44.17
CA ARG A 15 -10.41 48.18 -44.23
C ARG A 15 -10.24 47.61 -42.83
N GLY A 16 -10.71 46.39 -42.61
CA GLY A 16 -10.40 45.60 -41.42
C GLY A 16 -8.87 45.53 -41.35
N GLY A 17 -8.30 46.28 -40.41
CA GLY A 17 -6.86 46.47 -40.34
C GLY A 17 -6.18 45.12 -40.20
N ARG A 18 -5.06 44.93 -40.90
CA ARG A 18 -4.20 43.73 -40.83
C ARG A 18 -3.85 43.31 -39.39
N VAL A 19 -4.01 44.21 -38.42
CA VAL A 19 -3.91 44.00 -36.96
C VAL A 19 -4.91 42.98 -36.43
N ALA A 20 -6.15 42.91 -36.96
CA ALA A 20 -7.14 41.93 -36.53
C ALA A 20 -6.73 40.48 -36.85
N LEU A 21 -5.87 40.28 -37.86
CA LEU A 21 -5.28 38.97 -38.21
C LEU A 21 -4.25 38.51 -37.17
N PHE A 22 -3.51 39.43 -36.56
CA PHE A 22 -2.48 39.13 -35.55
C PHE A 22 -3.05 39.03 -34.13
N LEU A 23 -4.27 39.52 -33.89
CA LEU A 23 -4.94 39.48 -32.60
C LEU A 23 -5.07 38.05 -32.02
N PRO A 24 -5.51 37.01 -32.77
CA PRO A 24 -5.52 35.65 -32.25
C PRO A 24 -4.12 35.10 -31.96
N LEU A 25 -3.12 35.46 -32.77
CA LEU A 25 -1.73 35.05 -32.54
C LEU A 25 -1.14 35.72 -31.29
N ALA A 26 -1.36 37.02 -31.12
CA ALA A 26 -0.95 37.76 -29.93
C ALA A 26 -1.64 37.20 -28.67
N PHE A 27 -2.93 36.89 -28.76
CA PHE A 27 -3.67 36.25 -27.67
C PHE A 27 -3.10 34.86 -27.32
N LEU A 28 -2.82 34.02 -28.32
CA LEU A 28 -2.17 32.73 -28.11
C LEU A 28 -0.79 32.89 -27.44
N LEU A 29 0.02 33.85 -27.88
CA LEU A 29 1.33 34.13 -27.27
C LEU A 29 1.19 34.59 -25.81
N VAL A 30 0.19 35.42 -25.50
CA VAL A 30 -0.11 35.81 -24.12
C VAL A 30 -0.52 34.60 -23.29
N LEU A 31 -1.36 33.70 -23.81
CA LEU A 31 -1.74 32.48 -23.10
C LEU A 31 -0.54 31.55 -22.85
N LEU A 32 0.32 31.35 -23.86
CA LEU A 32 1.51 30.50 -23.72
C LEU A 32 2.51 31.07 -22.71
N THR A 33 2.73 32.39 -22.73
CA THR A 33 3.63 33.05 -21.77
C THR A 33 3.04 33.05 -20.36
N ALA A 34 1.74 33.34 -20.20
CA ALA A 34 1.05 33.25 -18.92
C ALA A 34 1.07 31.83 -18.34
N TRP A 35 0.80 30.81 -19.17
CA TRP A 35 0.87 29.41 -18.75
C TRP A 35 2.29 29.00 -18.35
N SER A 36 3.29 29.42 -19.12
CA SER A 36 4.70 29.14 -18.80
C SER A 36 5.09 29.78 -17.47
N ALA A 37 4.77 31.05 -17.26
CA ALA A 37 5.02 31.75 -16.01
C ALA A 37 4.32 31.06 -14.83
N PHE A 38 3.04 30.71 -14.98
CA PHE A 38 2.29 29.95 -13.98
C PHE A 38 2.96 28.62 -13.63
N TRP A 39 3.37 27.83 -14.63
CA TRP A 39 3.97 26.52 -14.42
C TRP A 39 5.31 26.63 -13.66
N PHE A 40 6.17 27.59 -14.01
CA PHE A 40 7.45 27.80 -13.29
C PHE A 40 7.24 28.28 -11.85
N ILE A 41 6.23 29.10 -11.59
CA ILE A 41 5.87 29.51 -10.22
C ILE A 41 5.35 28.31 -9.42
N ALA A 42 4.45 27.51 -10.00
CA ALA A 42 3.92 26.32 -9.34
C ALA A 42 5.02 25.28 -9.06
N ARG A 43 5.95 25.08 -10.01
CA ARG A 43 7.14 24.25 -9.83
C ARG A 43 7.97 24.68 -8.61
N ALA A 44 8.20 25.98 -8.43
CA ALA A 44 8.94 26.49 -7.27
C ALA A 44 8.22 26.15 -5.95
N ARG A 45 6.88 26.30 -5.90
CA ARG A 45 6.08 25.93 -4.73
C ARG A 45 6.16 24.44 -4.39
N VAL A 46 6.18 23.57 -5.40
CA VAL A 46 6.37 22.13 -5.20
C VAL A 46 7.74 21.85 -4.59
N ASN A 47 8.80 22.49 -5.08
CA ASN A 47 10.15 22.35 -4.54
C ASN A 47 10.25 22.81 -3.06
N ASP A 48 9.58 23.91 -2.71
CA ASP A 48 9.53 24.43 -1.34
C ASP A 48 8.78 23.46 -0.42
N ALA A 49 7.63 22.93 -0.87
CA ALA A 49 6.84 21.96 -0.13
C ALA A 49 7.64 20.67 0.16
N ILE A 50 8.38 20.15 -0.83
CA ILE A 50 9.27 19.00 -0.64
C ILE A 50 10.36 19.33 0.38
N THR A 51 10.95 20.52 0.33
CA THR A 51 12.02 20.93 1.25
C THR A 51 11.51 21.02 2.69
N ILE A 52 10.29 21.55 2.89
CA ILE A 52 9.63 21.57 4.20
C ILE A 52 9.35 20.15 4.69
N TRP A 53 8.84 19.26 3.82
CA TRP A 53 8.58 17.87 4.17
C TRP A 53 9.87 17.13 4.58
N LEU A 54 10.97 17.30 3.84
CA LEU A 54 12.27 16.72 4.19
C LEU A 54 12.78 17.19 5.56
N ALA A 55 12.54 18.46 5.91
CA ALA A 55 12.91 18.97 7.24
C ALA A 55 12.07 18.33 8.36
N GLN A 56 10.76 18.13 8.13
CA GLN A 56 9.86 17.44 9.07
C GLN A 56 10.24 15.96 9.25
N GLU A 57 10.67 15.29 8.19
CA GLU A 57 11.18 13.92 8.25
C GLU A 57 12.45 13.83 9.11
N ALA A 58 13.36 14.80 8.97
CA ALA A 58 14.58 14.86 9.76
C ALA A 58 14.30 15.06 11.27
N GLU A 59 13.27 15.81 11.64
CA GLU A 59 12.79 15.91 13.04
C GLU A 59 12.38 14.54 13.61
N GLN A 60 11.90 13.64 12.75
CA GLN A 60 11.52 12.27 13.12
C GLN A 60 12.67 11.26 12.95
N GLN A 61 13.92 11.72 12.84
CA GLN A 61 15.11 10.89 12.63
C GLN A 61 15.06 10.07 11.33
N ARG A 62 14.34 10.58 10.32
CA ARG A 62 14.31 10.01 8.97
C ARG A 62 14.97 10.99 8.01
N HIS A 63 16.14 10.62 7.51
CA HIS A 63 16.89 11.44 6.58
C HIS A 63 16.75 10.86 5.18
N TRP A 64 16.32 11.69 4.25
CA TRP A 64 16.22 11.36 2.83
C TRP A 64 17.12 12.30 2.05
N THR A 65 18.08 11.74 1.33
CA THR A 65 19.05 12.50 0.56
C THR A 65 18.91 12.14 -0.91
N CYS A 66 18.66 13.17 -1.71
CA CYS A 66 18.57 13.06 -3.16
C CYS A 66 19.55 14.04 -3.80
N PRO A 67 20.80 13.60 -4.10
CA PRO A 67 21.83 14.48 -4.65
C PRO A 67 21.41 15.10 -5.98
N ASP A 68 20.82 14.29 -6.87
CA ASP A 68 20.45 14.68 -8.24
C ASP A 68 18.94 14.89 -8.40
N ARG A 69 18.32 15.61 -7.45
CA ARG A 69 16.89 15.93 -7.53
C ARG A 69 16.59 16.83 -8.71
N SER A 70 15.85 16.30 -9.68
CA SER A 70 15.33 17.08 -10.81
C SER A 70 13.81 17.23 -10.71
N LEU A 71 13.32 18.40 -11.15
CA LEU A 71 11.90 18.71 -11.18
C LEU A 71 11.52 19.19 -12.58
N GLY A 72 10.72 18.41 -13.30
CA GLY A 72 10.32 18.63 -14.70
C GLY A 72 8.82 18.43 -14.93
N GLY A 73 8.44 18.10 -16.16
CA GLY A 73 7.05 17.76 -16.51
C GLY A 73 6.25 18.83 -17.28
N PHE A 74 6.88 19.94 -17.66
CA PHE A 74 6.23 21.00 -18.44
C PHE A 74 5.58 20.44 -19.73
N PRO A 75 4.38 20.90 -20.12
CA PRO A 75 3.56 21.93 -19.47
C PRO A 75 2.49 21.41 -18.50
N PHE A 76 2.23 20.10 -18.47
CA PHE A 76 0.97 19.59 -17.91
C PHE A 76 1.10 18.75 -16.65
N ARG A 77 2.33 18.46 -16.21
CA ARG A 77 2.62 17.70 -14.98
C ARG A 77 3.79 18.30 -14.22
N PHE A 78 3.91 17.88 -12.97
CA PHE A 78 5.11 18.03 -12.15
C PHE A 78 5.70 16.65 -11.95
N GLU A 79 6.96 16.49 -12.31
CA GLU A 79 7.69 15.23 -12.24
C GLU A 79 8.96 15.45 -11.41
N VAL A 80 9.02 14.85 -10.23
CA VAL A 80 10.21 14.82 -9.37
C VAL A 80 10.95 13.53 -9.69
N ARG A 81 12.22 13.61 -10.07
CA ARG A 81 13.08 12.44 -10.25
C ARG A 81 14.28 12.53 -9.34
N CYS A 82 14.63 11.39 -8.76
CA CYS A 82 15.80 11.18 -7.94
C CYS A 82 16.50 9.89 -8.37
N SER A 83 17.72 10.01 -8.88
CA SER A 83 18.64 8.87 -8.98
C SER A 83 19.37 8.70 -7.64
N ASP A 84 19.64 7.45 -7.27
CA ASP A 84 20.37 7.07 -6.06
C ASP A 84 19.78 7.74 -4.81
N LEU A 85 18.50 7.48 -4.54
CA LEU A 85 17.83 7.98 -3.35
C LEU A 85 18.42 7.28 -2.12
N HIS A 86 19.10 8.03 -1.28
CA HIS A 86 19.61 7.54 0.00
C HIS A 86 18.60 7.81 1.11
N PHE A 87 18.41 6.84 2.00
CA PHE A 87 17.61 7.02 3.19
C PHE A 87 18.35 6.54 4.45
N THR A 88 18.01 7.12 5.58
CA THR A 88 18.44 6.69 6.90
C THR A 88 17.26 6.83 7.84
N GLY A 89 16.98 5.80 8.63
CA GLY A 89 15.89 5.82 9.59
C GLY A 89 16.19 4.96 10.80
N THR A 90 15.38 5.11 11.84
CA THR A 90 15.44 4.28 13.05
C THR A 90 14.35 3.24 13.02
N THR A 91 14.73 1.98 13.23
CA THR A 91 13.80 0.86 13.42
C THR A 91 13.94 0.33 14.85
N PRO A 92 13.01 -0.52 15.33
CA PRO A 92 13.20 -1.22 16.60
C PRO A 92 14.49 -2.05 16.68
N ALA A 93 15.06 -2.44 15.52
CA ALA A 93 16.31 -3.19 15.42
C ALA A 93 17.57 -2.30 15.38
N GLY A 94 17.42 -0.97 15.33
CA GLY A 94 18.53 -0.01 15.26
C GLY A 94 18.43 0.92 14.05
N ILE A 95 19.52 1.63 13.77
CA ILE A 95 19.61 2.52 12.60
C ILE A 95 19.72 1.67 11.33
N VAL A 96 18.94 2.04 10.32
CA VAL A 96 18.97 1.44 8.99
C VAL A 96 19.31 2.53 7.99
N THR A 97 20.29 2.25 7.13
CA THR A 97 20.65 3.07 5.98
C THR A 97 20.35 2.30 4.71
N GLY A 98 19.97 2.98 3.64
CA GLY A 98 19.68 2.28 2.39
C GLY A 98 19.67 3.17 1.19
N THR A 99 19.58 2.52 0.03
CA THR A 99 19.54 3.14 -1.28
C THR A 99 18.44 2.54 -2.13
N VAL A 100 17.93 3.36 -3.04
CA VAL A 100 17.01 2.96 -4.09
C VAL A 100 17.51 3.57 -5.40
N ALA A 101 17.63 2.76 -6.45
CA ALA A 101 18.28 3.17 -7.70
C ALA A 101 17.59 4.37 -8.37
N GLN A 102 16.26 4.35 -8.48
CA GLN A 102 15.53 5.50 -8.99
C GLN A 102 14.16 5.66 -8.32
N PHE A 103 13.80 6.90 -8.04
CA PHE A 103 12.49 7.31 -7.56
C PHE A 103 11.93 8.39 -8.46
N THR A 104 10.72 8.21 -8.95
CA THR A 104 10.00 9.19 -9.76
C THR A 104 8.62 9.43 -9.17
N ALA A 105 8.25 10.69 -8.90
CA ALA A 105 6.93 11.06 -8.46
C ALA A 105 6.30 12.05 -9.44
N VAL A 106 5.06 11.79 -9.85
CA VAL A 106 4.33 12.57 -10.84
C VAL A 106 2.98 13.01 -10.30
N ALA A 107 2.65 14.29 -10.48
CA ALA A 107 1.33 14.83 -10.25
C ALA A 107 0.90 15.71 -11.44
N GLN A 108 -0.37 15.62 -11.85
CA GLN A 108 -0.89 16.44 -12.95
C GLN A 108 -1.19 17.86 -12.46
N VAL A 109 -0.91 18.88 -13.27
CA VAL A 109 -1.14 20.29 -12.90
C VAL A 109 -2.61 20.56 -12.56
N TYR A 110 -3.53 19.89 -13.26
CA TYR A 110 -4.99 20.00 -13.06
C TYR A 110 -5.55 18.98 -12.04
N LYS A 111 -4.71 18.10 -11.48
CA LYS A 111 -5.09 17.14 -10.44
C LYS A 111 -3.92 16.91 -9.47
N PRO A 112 -3.48 17.96 -8.73
CA PRO A 112 -2.29 17.90 -7.90
C PRO A 112 -2.44 16.98 -6.68
N ASN A 113 -3.67 16.65 -6.31
CA ASN A 113 -3.99 15.74 -5.20
C ASN A 113 -3.91 14.25 -5.58
N HIS A 114 -3.56 13.93 -6.82
CA HIS A 114 -3.29 12.56 -7.27
C HIS A 114 -1.82 12.43 -7.64
N VAL A 115 -1.08 11.76 -6.77
CA VAL A 115 0.36 11.53 -6.94
C VAL A 115 0.57 10.08 -7.32
N ILE A 116 1.35 9.86 -8.38
CA ILE A 116 1.80 8.54 -8.82
C ILE A 116 3.30 8.48 -8.59
N VAL A 117 3.76 7.38 -8.02
CA VAL A 117 5.16 7.12 -7.69
C VAL A 117 5.60 5.86 -8.42
N GLN A 118 6.77 5.94 -9.04
CA GLN A 118 7.46 4.85 -9.69
C GLN A 118 8.80 4.66 -9.02
N ILE A 119 9.12 3.41 -8.68
CA ILE A 119 10.37 3.07 -8.00
C ILE A 119 11.09 2.02 -8.85
N GLU A 120 12.36 2.25 -9.14
CA GLU A 120 13.20 1.29 -9.86
C GLU A 120 14.22 0.70 -8.88
N GLY A 121 14.34 -0.62 -8.92
CA GLY A 121 15.25 -1.37 -8.07
C GLY A 121 16.71 -1.32 -8.54
N PRO A 122 17.63 -1.86 -7.74
CA PRO A 122 17.35 -2.50 -6.45
C PRO A 122 17.14 -1.49 -5.33
N LEU A 123 16.41 -1.93 -4.30
CA LEU A 123 16.48 -1.36 -2.95
C LEU A 123 17.46 -2.19 -2.14
N VAL A 124 18.42 -1.52 -1.51
CA VAL A 124 19.37 -2.12 -0.57
C VAL A 124 19.27 -1.40 0.75
N ALA A 125 19.12 -2.13 1.84
CA ALA A 125 19.04 -1.57 3.19
C ALA A 125 19.96 -2.35 4.12
N ASP A 126 20.83 -1.65 4.82
CA ASP A 126 21.78 -2.18 5.79
C ASP A 126 21.41 -1.66 7.19
N SER A 127 21.35 -2.57 8.16
CA SER A 127 21.23 -2.21 9.57
C SER A 127 22.59 -2.03 10.22
N GLU A 128 22.65 -1.24 11.29
CA GLU A 128 23.83 -1.12 12.14
C GLU A 128 24.26 -2.48 12.75
N GLY A 129 23.32 -3.40 12.93
CA GLY A 129 23.57 -4.78 13.38
C GLY A 129 24.25 -5.68 12.34
N GLY A 130 24.50 -5.19 11.12
CA GLY A 130 25.17 -5.94 10.06
C GLY A 130 24.24 -6.79 9.20
N GLU A 131 22.92 -6.70 9.41
CA GLU A 131 21.90 -7.34 8.55
C GLU A 131 21.71 -6.52 7.27
N ARG A 132 21.52 -7.21 6.14
CA ARG A 132 21.28 -6.61 4.83
C ARG A 132 19.95 -7.12 4.27
N LEU A 133 19.17 -6.22 3.71
CA LEU A 133 17.97 -6.51 2.94
C LEU A 133 18.17 -6.00 1.51
N THR A 134 18.00 -6.88 0.54
CA THR A 134 18.05 -6.54 -0.89
C THR A 134 16.70 -6.88 -1.50
N ALA A 135 16.04 -5.92 -2.11
CA ALA A 135 14.77 -6.13 -2.81
C ALA A 135 14.89 -5.67 -4.27
N ASN A 136 14.36 -6.48 -5.17
CA ASN A 136 14.32 -6.19 -6.59
C ASN A 136 12.95 -6.54 -7.16
N TRP A 137 12.58 -5.93 -8.29
CA TRP A 137 11.30 -6.06 -8.95
C TRP A 137 11.43 -5.58 -10.40
N THR A 138 10.46 -5.96 -11.23
CA THR A 138 10.41 -5.52 -12.64
C THR A 138 9.71 -4.17 -12.77
N GLU A 139 8.62 -3.98 -12.00
CA GLU A 139 7.84 -2.73 -11.99
C GLU A 139 7.32 -2.48 -10.58
N PHE A 140 7.41 -1.24 -10.09
CA PHE A 140 6.82 -0.81 -8.83
C PHE A 140 6.13 0.52 -9.07
N ASP A 141 4.80 0.49 -8.99
CA ASP A 141 3.96 1.67 -9.01
C ASP A 141 3.23 1.82 -7.67
N ALA A 142 3.16 3.04 -7.19
CA ALA A 142 2.26 3.45 -6.13
C ALA A 142 1.44 4.67 -6.55
N SER A 143 0.23 4.81 -6.03
CA SER A 143 -0.58 6.01 -6.23
C SER A 143 -1.29 6.39 -4.95
N ALA A 144 -1.40 7.70 -4.72
CA ALA A 144 -2.09 8.28 -3.58
C ALA A 144 -3.03 9.39 -4.06
N VAL A 145 -4.27 9.36 -3.57
CA VAL A 145 -5.29 10.40 -3.80
C VAL A 145 -5.64 11.02 -2.47
N PHE A 146 -5.61 12.35 -2.40
CA PHE A 146 -5.91 13.11 -1.19
C PHE A 146 -7.15 14.00 -1.36
N THR A 147 -7.93 14.15 -0.29
CA THR A 147 -9.00 15.16 -0.19
C THR A 147 -8.72 16.04 1.02
N GLY A 148 -8.38 17.30 0.76
CA GLY A 148 -7.79 18.16 1.78
C GLY A 148 -6.46 17.56 2.27
N ASN A 149 -6.35 17.30 3.57
CA ASN A 149 -5.19 16.67 4.19
C ASN A 149 -5.38 15.18 4.50
N ARG A 150 -6.50 14.58 4.07
CA ARG A 150 -6.80 13.16 4.29
C ARG A 150 -6.40 12.34 3.08
N LEU A 151 -5.81 11.17 3.32
CA LEU A 151 -5.57 10.15 2.30
C LEU A 151 -6.91 9.46 1.99
N ASP A 152 -7.41 9.58 0.76
CA ASP A 152 -8.67 8.94 0.37
C ASP A 152 -8.46 7.58 -0.28
N ARG A 153 -7.38 7.42 -1.04
CA ARG A 153 -7.02 6.17 -1.70
C ARG A 153 -5.51 6.03 -1.81
N PHE A 154 -5.02 4.83 -1.58
CA PHE A 154 -3.64 4.43 -1.78
C PHE A 154 -3.60 3.07 -2.46
N SER A 155 -2.71 2.91 -3.44
CA SER A 155 -2.50 1.64 -4.15
C SER A 155 -1.03 1.43 -4.37
N ILE A 156 -0.57 0.20 -4.19
CA ILE A 156 0.76 -0.30 -4.57
C ILE A 156 0.56 -1.51 -5.48
N SER A 157 1.34 -1.58 -6.55
CA SER A 157 1.47 -2.75 -7.42
C SER A 157 2.95 -3.00 -7.69
N VAL A 158 3.41 -4.21 -7.40
CA VAL A 158 4.80 -4.64 -7.64
C VAL A 158 4.79 -5.90 -8.48
N ALA A 159 5.44 -5.85 -9.63
CA ALA A 159 5.58 -6.98 -10.55
C ALA A 159 6.88 -7.74 -10.26
N GLU A 160 6.76 -9.06 -10.14
CA GLU A 160 7.88 -9.98 -9.93
C GLU A 160 8.83 -9.61 -8.77
N PRO A 161 8.32 -9.27 -7.57
CA PRO A 161 9.19 -8.90 -6.46
C PRO A 161 10.02 -10.09 -5.99
N VAL A 162 11.30 -9.84 -5.71
CA VAL A 162 12.23 -10.77 -5.10
C VAL A 162 12.92 -10.07 -3.93
N ILE A 163 12.85 -10.66 -2.74
CA ILE A 163 13.45 -10.13 -1.53
C ILE A 163 14.45 -11.15 -1.00
N TYR A 164 15.62 -10.64 -0.68
CA TYR A 164 16.70 -11.35 -0.03
C TYR A 164 17.05 -10.71 1.31
N THR A 165 17.44 -11.55 2.26
CA THR A 165 18.02 -11.11 3.53
C THR A 165 19.35 -11.81 3.73
N GLY A 166 20.36 -11.08 4.18
CA GLY A 166 21.68 -11.60 4.46
C GLY A 166 22.36 -10.80 5.55
N THR A 167 23.68 -10.91 5.61
CA THR A 167 24.50 -9.98 6.37
C THR A 167 25.45 -9.27 5.42
N THR A 168 26.11 -8.21 5.89
CA THR A 168 27.09 -7.52 5.06
C THR A 168 28.26 -8.39 4.61
N THR A 169 28.47 -9.53 5.30
CA THR A 169 29.58 -10.47 5.15
C THR A 169 29.20 -11.85 4.61
N ASN A 170 27.93 -12.23 4.65
CA ASN A 170 27.45 -13.56 4.24
C ASN A 170 26.58 -13.48 2.98
N ALA A 171 26.37 -14.64 2.35
CA ALA A 171 25.48 -14.74 1.20
C ALA A 171 24.03 -14.40 1.56
N ASP A 172 23.38 -13.70 0.65
CA ASP A 172 21.96 -13.37 0.70
C ASP A 172 21.10 -14.64 0.57
N THR A 173 20.05 -14.73 1.40
CA THR A 173 19.06 -15.81 1.38
C THR A 173 17.74 -15.27 0.85
N GLU A 174 17.15 -15.93 -0.15
CA GLU A 174 15.84 -15.56 -0.68
C GLU A 174 14.77 -15.78 0.39
N VAL A 175 13.99 -14.74 0.69
CA VAL A 175 12.87 -14.81 1.66
C VAL A 175 11.51 -14.77 0.99
N LEU A 176 11.44 -14.14 -0.18
CA LEU A 176 10.22 -14.02 -0.98
C LEU A 176 10.57 -13.89 -2.45
N ARG A 177 9.83 -14.62 -3.28
CA ARG A 177 9.70 -14.36 -4.72
C ARG A 177 8.24 -14.51 -5.08
N ALA A 178 7.63 -13.59 -5.81
CA ALA A 178 6.23 -13.70 -6.23
C ALA A 178 6.05 -13.26 -7.68
N ALA A 179 4.91 -13.60 -8.30
CA ALA A 179 4.54 -13.06 -9.61
C ALA A 179 4.02 -11.62 -9.49
N SER A 180 3.22 -11.34 -8.45
CA SER A 180 2.74 -10.00 -8.15
C SER A 180 2.46 -9.78 -6.67
N TRP A 181 2.66 -8.54 -6.23
CA TRP A 181 2.19 -8.01 -4.94
C TRP A 181 1.30 -6.81 -5.25
N GLN A 182 0.07 -6.82 -4.72
CA GLN A 182 -0.84 -5.68 -4.77
C GLN A 182 -1.35 -5.34 -3.37
N SER A 183 -1.47 -4.05 -3.08
CA SER A 183 -2.04 -3.57 -1.82
C SER A 183 -2.83 -2.31 -2.08
N HIS A 184 -4.06 -2.26 -1.58
CA HIS A 184 -4.94 -1.13 -1.76
C HIS A 184 -5.55 -0.73 -0.44
N LEU A 185 -5.72 0.57 -0.25
CA LEU A 185 -6.40 1.18 0.87
C LEU A 185 -7.28 2.29 0.32
N ARG A 186 -8.52 2.38 0.81
CA ARG A 186 -9.44 3.46 0.46
C ARG A 186 -10.39 3.74 1.60
N VAL A 187 -10.92 4.95 1.66
CA VAL A 187 -12.07 5.23 2.53
C VAL A 187 -13.20 4.26 2.14
N ASP A 188 -13.80 3.63 3.14
CA ASP A 188 -14.89 2.67 2.95
C ASP A 188 -16.06 3.36 2.21
N PRO A 189 -16.50 2.85 1.05
CA PRO A 189 -17.59 3.46 0.28
C PRO A 189 -18.98 3.20 0.88
N GLU A 190 -19.12 2.18 1.74
CA GLU A 190 -20.38 1.76 2.34
C GLU A 190 -20.66 2.46 3.67
N ARG A 191 -19.62 3.05 4.28
CA ARG A 191 -19.70 3.78 5.55
C ARG A 191 -19.48 5.28 5.38
N PRO A 192 -20.09 6.13 6.22
CA PRO A 192 -19.78 7.57 6.26
C PRO A 192 -18.29 7.84 6.42
N ALA A 193 -17.75 8.80 5.67
CA ALA A 193 -16.32 9.17 5.74
C ALA A 193 -15.89 9.75 7.11
N GLU A 194 -16.86 10.20 7.92
CA GLU A 194 -16.65 10.71 9.28
C GLU A 194 -16.33 9.59 10.28
N ASP A 195 -16.71 8.34 9.96
CA ASP A 195 -16.47 7.16 10.81
C ASP A 195 -15.02 6.66 10.70
N HIS A 196 -14.20 7.30 9.86
CA HIS A 196 -12.77 7.01 9.71
C HIS A 196 -12.47 5.53 9.43
N VAL A 197 -13.32 4.89 8.64
CA VAL A 197 -13.14 3.49 8.23
C VAL A 197 -12.45 3.42 6.87
N TYR A 198 -11.42 2.58 6.79
CA TYR A 198 -10.70 2.29 5.55
C TYR A 198 -10.85 0.83 5.16
N ASP A 199 -11.34 0.59 3.95
CA ASP A 199 -11.28 -0.70 3.27
C ASP A 199 -9.83 -0.94 2.81
N ILE A 200 -9.31 -2.11 3.15
CA ILE A 200 -7.96 -2.56 2.81
C ILE A 200 -8.00 -3.91 2.11
N SER A 201 -7.15 -4.03 1.09
CA SER A 201 -6.95 -5.30 0.39
C SER A 201 -5.48 -5.55 0.12
N PHE A 202 -5.10 -6.83 0.14
CA PHE A 202 -3.75 -7.28 -0.15
C PHE A 202 -3.83 -8.57 -0.97
N THR A 203 -3.07 -8.64 -2.05
CA THR A 203 -2.95 -9.84 -2.86
C THR A 203 -1.49 -10.11 -3.15
N LEU A 204 -1.06 -11.33 -2.91
CA LEU A 204 0.26 -11.84 -3.25
C LEU A 204 0.06 -13.11 -4.09
N GLN A 205 0.49 -13.08 -5.34
CA GLN A 205 0.25 -14.17 -6.30
C GLN A 205 1.51 -14.98 -6.56
N ASP A 206 1.33 -16.29 -6.63
CA ASP A 206 2.39 -17.27 -6.94
C ASP A 206 3.69 -17.09 -6.15
N ALA A 207 3.56 -16.81 -4.85
CA ALA A 207 4.70 -16.57 -3.98
C ALA A 207 5.43 -17.85 -3.56
N ARG A 208 6.74 -17.86 -3.71
CA ARG A 208 7.67 -18.80 -3.07
C ARG A 208 8.18 -18.15 -1.80
N ILE A 209 7.81 -18.74 -0.67
CA ILE A 209 8.19 -18.28 0.67
C ILE A 209 8.86 -19.46 1.37
N PRO A 210 10.20 -19.54 1.40
CA PRO A 210 10.90 -20.72 1.93
C PRO A 210 10.53 -21.07 3.38
N ALA A 211 10.25 -20.08 4.22
CA ALA A 211 9.79 -20.30 5.59
C ALA A 211 8.47 -21.10 5.66
N LEU A 212 7.58 -20.95 4.67
CA LEU A 212 6.34 -21.72 4.59
C LEU A 212 6.55 -23.13 4.03
N ASN A 213 7.62 -23.38 3.28
CA ASN A 213 7.90 -24.72 2.75
C ASN A 213 8.17 -25.73 3.87
N LEU A 214 8.79 -25.29 4.97
CA LEU A 214 9.02 -26.14 6.15
C LEU A 214 7.71 -26.50 6.87
N LEU A 215 6.75 -25.56 6.89
CA LEU A 215 5.46 -25.74 7.57
C LEU A 215 4.47 -26.56 6.72
N ALA A 216 4.35 -26.20 5.45
CA ALA A 216 3.47 -26.86 4.48
C ALA A 216 4.03 -28.19 3.99
N GLY A 217 5.36 -28.29 3.96
CA GLY A 217 6.09 -29.47 3.58
C GLY A 217 6.06 -29.77 2.07
N ASN A 218 5.87 -28.73 1.27
CA ASN A 218 5.98 -28.70 -0.18
C ASN A 218 6.60 -27.36 -0.61
N GLU A 219 7.10 -27.30 -1.84
CA GLU A 219 7.72 -26.10 -2.43
C GLU A 219 6.83 -25.40 -3.45
N GLU A 220 5.52 -25.69 -3.41
CA GLU A 220 4.55 -25.10 -4.34
C GLU A 220 4.38 -23.59 -4.09
N THR A 221 3.86 -22.90 -5.10
CA THR A 221 3.60 -21.46 -4.98
C THR A 221 2.43 -21.19 -4.04
N THR A 222 2.44 -20.01 -3.42
CA THR A 222 1.49 -19.58 -2.41
C THR A 222 0.74 -18.36 -2.94
N THR A 223 -0.58 -18.43 -3.01
CA THR A 223 -1.41 -17.26 -3.28
C THR A 223 -2.10 -16.83 -2.00
N ILE A 224 -1.94 -15.57 -1.62
CA ILE A 224 -2.56 -14.97 -0.44
C ILE A 224 -3.44 -13.82 -0.90
N ALA A 225 -4.70 -13.82 -0.50
CA ALA A 225 -5.63 -12.72 -0.71
C ALA A 225 -6.25 -12.35 0.64
N PHE A 226 -6.27 -11.06 0.93
CA PHE A 226 -6.81 -10.50 2.15
C PHE A 226 -7.71 -9.30 1.80
N HIS A 227 -8.87 -9.23 2.43
CA HIS A 227 -9.81 -8.13 2.39
C HIS A 227 -10.32 -7.88 3.81
N GLY A 228 -10.41 -6.61 4.19
CA GLY A 228 -10.89 -6.22 5.50
C GLY A 228 -11.05 -4.71 5.62
N ALA A 229 -11.40 -4.27 6.83
CA ALA A 229 -11.55 -2.86 7.15
C ALA A 229 -10.77 -2.49 8.41
N ILE A 230 -10.20 -1.29 8.44
CA ILE A 230 -9.62 -0.70 9.64
C ILE A 230 -10.56 0.40 10.11
N THR A 231 -11.14 0.22 11.28
CA THR A 231 -12.01 1.22 11.95
C THR A 231 -11.19 2.21 12.77
N GLU A 232 -11.75 3.39 13.02
CA GLU A 232 -11.11 4.46 13.81
C GLU A 232 -9.71 4.83 13.31
N ALA A 233 -9.47 4.64 12.02
CA ALA A 233 -8.22 5.00 11.35
C ALA A 233 -8.27 6.49 11.04
N ALA A 234 -8.01 7.30 12.06
CA ALA A 234 -7.80 8.74 11.88
C ALA A 234 -6.78 9.00 10.76
N SER A 235 -6.81 10.20 10.18
CA SER A 235 -5.89 10.56 9.08
C SER A 235 -4.44 10.28 9.48
N PHE A 236 -3.77 9.38 8.74
CA PHE A 236 -2.37 9.04 8.95
C PHE A 236 -1.53 10.32 9.01
N THR A 237 -0.80 10.52 10.11
CA THR A 237 0.01 11.74 10.30
C THR A 237 1.46 11.58 9.87
N ALA A 238 1.78 10.50 9.15
CA ALA A 238 3.13 10.11 8.73
C ALA A 238 4.14 10.11 9.90
N ARG A 239 3.66 9.84 11.12
CA ARG A 239 4.53 9.65 12.29
C ARG A 239 5.12 8.24 12.27
N ALA A 240 6.06 7.99 13.18
CA ALA A 240 6.60 6.66 13.39
C ALA A 240 5.45 5.64 13.60
N PRO A 241 5.51 4.43 12.99
CA PRO A 241 4.39 3.48 13.00
C PRO A 241 3.84 3.14 14.38
N PHE A 242 4.68 3.03 15.40
CA PHE A 242 4.25 2.73 16.77
C PHE A 242 3.34 3.83 17.36
N VAL A 243 3.55 5.10 16.98
CA VAL A 243 2.71 6.21 17.42
C VAL A 243 1.33 6.11 16.78
N GLU A 244 1.28 5.77 15.50
CA GLU A 244 0.00 5.61 14.79
C GLU A 244 -0.77 4.39 15.31
N PHE A 245 -0.09 3.27 15.58
CA PHE A 245 -0.72 2.10 16.19
C PHE A 245 -1.25 2.38 17.61
N GLU A 246 -0.52 3.16 18.41
CA GLU A 246 -1.00 3.53 19.76
C GLU A 246 -2.20 4.47 19.69
N ARG A 247 -2.21 5.42 18.75
CA ARG A 247 -3.37 6.29 18.52
C ARG A 247 -4.60 5.51 18.09
N TRP A 248 -4.43 4.61 17.12
CA TRP A 248 -5.49 3.72 16.64
C TRP A 248 -6.04 2.85 17.78
N ARG A 249 -5.15 2.27 18.60
CA ARG A 249 -5.55 1.49 19.78
C ARG A 249 -6.32 2.33 20.80
N LEU A 250 -5.84 3.52 21.14
CA LEU A 250 -6.50 4.42 22.09
C LEU A 250 -7.86 4.91 21.60
N ALA A 251 -8.05 4.99 20.28
CA ALA A 251 -9.35 5.28 19.66
C ALA A 251 -10.33 4.09 19.70
N GLY A 252 -9.89 2.91 20.16
CA GLY A 252 -10.72 1.69 20.15
C GLY A 252 -10.75 1.01 18.79
N GLY A 253 -9.75 1.25 17.94
CA GLY A 253 -9.69 0.74 16.59
C GLY A 253 -9.65 -0.79 16.50
N VAL A 254 -10.37 -1.30 15.51
CA VAL A 254 -10.52 -2.72 15.20
C VAL A 254 -10.19 -2.96 13.73
N LEU A 255 -9.38 -3.99 13.48
CA LEU A 255 -9.14 -4.57 12.17
C LEU A 255 -10.17 -5.68 11.96
N GLU A 256 -11.11 -5.42 11.07
CA GLU A 256 -12.09 -6.37 10.60
C GLU A 256 -11.47 -7.19 9.45
N ILE A 257 -11.52 -8.51 9.56
CA ILE A 257 -11.02 -9.45 8.56
C ILE A 257 -12.24 -10.10 7.92
N ASP A 258 -12.68 -9.54 6.80
CA ASP A 258 -13.84 -10.04 6.06
C ASP A 258 -13.49 -11.30 5.28
N GLN A 259 -12.26 -11.35 4.76
CA GLN A 259 -11.72 -12.52 4.08
C GLN A 259 -10.20 -12.55 4.12
N LEU A 260 -9.65 -13.65 4.64
CA LEU A 260 -8.29 -14.07 4.38
C LEU A 260 -8.37 -15.42 3.67
N ASN A 261 -7.72 -15.55 2.53
CA ASN A 261 -7.57 -16.80 1.79
C ASN A 261 -6.09 -17.01 1.46
N ALA A 262 -5.54 -18.15 1.86
CA ALA A 262 -4.17 -18.54 1.52
C ALA A 262 -4.18 -19.95 0.95
N VAL A 263 -3.64 -20.13 -0.25
CA VAL A 263 -3.56 -21.40 -0.96
C VAL A 263 -2.10 -21.72 -1.26
N LYS A 264 -1.65 -22.92 -0.89
CA LYS A 264 -0.31 -23.44 -1.21
C LYS A 264 -0.45 -24.90 -1.64
N GLY A 265 -0.50 -25.09 -2.95
CA GLY A 265 -0.85 -26.38 -3.54
C GLY A 265 -2.24 -26.87 -3.14
N GLN A 266 -2.31 -28.06 -2.56
CA GLN A 266 -3.58 -28.64 -2.07
C GLN A 266 -4.03 -28.08 -0.72
N GLN A 267 -3.17 -27.34 -0.02
CA GLN A 267 -3.49 -26.76 1.28
C GLN A 267 -4.15 -25.40 1.08
N ARG A 268 -5.28 -25.19 1.78
CA ARG A 268 -6.02 -23.92 1.75
C ARG A 268 -6.39 -23.52 3.17
N ILE A 269 -6.23 -22.24 3.47
CA ILE A 269 -6.66 -21.63 4.74
C ILE A 269 -7.59 -20.48 4.40
N GLU A 270 -8.76 -20.49 5.04
CA GLU A 270 -9.67 -19.37 5.07
C GLU A 270 -9.80 -18.85 6.49
N ALA A 271 -9.83 -17.54 6.66
CA ALA A 271 -10.07 -16.93 7.97
C ALA A 271 -10.95 -15.69 7.85
N ARG A 272 -11.75 -15.47 8.90
CA ARG A 272 -12.54 -14.26 9.12
C ARG A 272 -12.53 -13.92 10.61
N GLY A 273 -12.64 -12.66 10.95
CA GLY A 273 -12.66 -12.28 12.35
C GLY A 273 -12.39 -10.83 12.60
N GLN A 274 -12.05 -10.52 13.84
CA GLN A 274 -11.72 -9.18 14.27
C GLN A 274 -10.49 -9.22 15.16
N PHE A 275 -9.66 -8.19 15.01
CA PHE A 275 -8.41 -8.02 15.73
C PHE A 275 -8.34 -6.59 16.28
N ALA A 276 -7.90 -6.46 17.52
CA ALA A 276 -7.62 -5.20 18.18
C ALA A 276 -6.37 -5.38 19.07
N LEU A 277 -5.97 -4.32 19.78
CA LEU A 277 -4.89 -4.37 20.75
C LEU A 277 -5.41 -4.10 22.16
N ASP A 278 -4.95 -4.89 23.13
CA ASP A 278 -5.25 -4.70 24.55
C ASP A 278 -4.41 -3.57 25.17
N GLU A 279 -4.64 -3.26 26.45
CA GLU A 279 -3.91 -2.20 27.17
C GLU A 279 -2.39 -2.46 27.27
N LEU A 280 -1.97 -3.72 27.18
CA LEU A 280 -0.57 -4.12 27.17
C LEU A 280 0.01 -4.24 25.75
N ARG A 281 -0.69 -3.69 24.75
CA ARG A 281 -0.31 -3.69 23.32
C ARG A 281 -0.19 -5.08 22.72
N ARG A 282 -0.91 -6.04 23.31
CA ARG A 282 -0.96 -7.42 22.81
C ARG A 282 -2.17 -7.56 21.90
N PRO A 283 -2.06 -8.39 20.85
CA PRO A 283 -3.20 -8.83 20.07
C PRO A 283 -4.35 -9.35 20.93
N GLN A 284 -5.56 -8.86 20.65
CA GLN A 284 -6.81 -9.41 21.16
C GLN A 284 -7.84 -9.53 20.05
N GLY A 285 -8.74 -10.50 20.11
CA GLY A 285 -9.74 -10.70 19.08
C GLY A 285 -10.19 -12.12 18.93
N ARG A 286 -11.03 -12.35 17.92
CA ARG A 286 -11.59 -13.67 17.62
C ARG A 286 -11.53 -13.90 16.12
N VAL A 287 -10.93 -15.01 15.73
CA VAL A 287 -10.76 -15.43 14.35
C VAL A 287 -11.38 -16.81 14.18
N GLN A 288 -12.31 -16.92 13.24
CA GLN A 288 -12.83 -18.17 12.76
C GLN A 288 -12.03 -18.58 11.53
N ALA A 289 -11.46 -19.79 11.55
CA ALA A 289 -10.66 -20.30 10.44
C ALA A 289 -11.19 -21.65 9.95
N SER A 290 -10.95 -21.94 8.68
CA SER A 290 -11.24 -23.22 8.04
C SER A 290 -10.02 -23.64 7.21
N VAL A 291 -9.66 -24.91 7.25
CA VAL A 291 -8.44 -25.43 6.61
C VAL A 291 -8.74 -26.67 5.79
N ALA A 292 -8.20 -26.75 4.57
CA ALA A 292 -8.12 -27.97 3.77
C ALA A 292 -6.70 -28.56 3.85
N GLY A 293 -6.58 -29.89 3.90
CA GLY A 293 -5.29 -30.58 4.05
C GLY A 293 -4.73 -30.57 5.48
N LEU A 294 -5.59 -30.38 6.49
CA LEU A 294 -5.20 -30.34 7.90
C LEU A 294 -4.56 -31.66 8.36
N GLU A 295 -5.04 -32.79 7.87
CA GLU A 295 -4.55 -34.12 8.24
C GLU A 295 -3.10 -34.32 7.82
N GLU A 296 -2.73 -33.87 6.62
CA GLU A 296 -1.35 -33.94 6.13
C GLU A 296 -0.43 -33.04 6.97
N LEU A 297 -0.89 -31.83 7.29
CA LEU A 297 -0.18 -30.89 8.16
C LEU A 297 0.06 -31.50 9.55
N LEU A 298 -0.99 -32.03 10.19
CA LEU A 298 -0.89 -32.69 11.50
C LEU A 298 -0.03 -33.95 11.45
N GLY A 299 -0.07 -34.69 10.34
CA GLY A 299 0.78 -35.85 10.08
C GLY A 299 2.26 -35.55 10.22
N ARG A 300 2.70 -34.39 9.72
CA ARG A 300 4.10 -33.96 9.75
C ARG A 300 4.60 -33.64 11.16
N PHE A 301 3.71 -33.27 12.08
CA PHE A 301 4.03 -33.07 13.49
C PHE A 301 3.82 -34.32 14.35
N GLY A 302 3.67 -35.50 13.73
CA GLY A 302 3.51 -36.78 14.45
C GLY A 302 2.10 -37.04 14.97
N LEU A 303 1.10 -36.23 14.56
CA LEU A 303 -0.30 -36.33 15.00
C LEU A 303 -1.20 -37.09 13.98
N GLY A 304 -0.63 -37.53 12.85
CA GLY A 304 -1.37 -38.11 11.71
C GLY A 304 -2.08 -39.44 11.97
N GLY A 305 -1.67 -40.21 12.99
CA GLY A 305 -2.28 -41.50 13.34
C GLY A 305 -3.66 -41.40 14.03
N ARG A 306 -4.07 -40.18 14.41
CA ARG A 306 -5.39 -39.88 15.02
C ARG A 306 -6.18 -38.86 14.18
N GLY A 307 -5.78 -38.63 12.92
CA GLY A 307 -6.29 -37.57 12.05
C GLY A 307 -7.82 -37.49 11.99
N ASN A 308 -8.50 -38.62 11.73
CA ASN A 308 -9.96 -38.66 11.72
C ASN A 308 -10.59 -38.30 13.08
N LEU A 309 -10.00 -38.73 14.20
CA LEU A 309 -10.52 -38.42 15.54
C LEU A 309 -10.28 -36.95 15.92
N ILE A 310 -9.14 -36.39 15.51
CA ILE A 310 -8.79 -34.99 15.76
C ILE A 310 -9.63 -34.06 14.88
N ALA A 311 -9.75 -34.33 13.58
CA ALA A 311 -10.59 -33.57 12.66
C ALA A 311 -12.07 -33.64 13.07
N SER A 312 -12.58 -34.84 13.43
CA SER A 312 -13.95 -35.00 13.97
C SER A 312 -14.12 -34.24 15.29
N GLY A 313 -13.14 -34.33 16.19
CA GLY A 313 -13.17 -33.62 17.47
C GLY A 313 -13.14 -32.10 17.31
N LEU A 314 -12.34 -31.59 16.38
CA LEU A 314 -12.28 -30.16 16.04
C LEU A 314 -13.58 -29.67 15.39
N ALA A 315 -14.20 -30.48 14.52
CA ALA A 315 -15.52 -30.16 13.95
C ALA A 315 -16.62 -30.11 15.01
N ILE A 316 -16.58 -31.01 16.01
CA ILE A 316 -17.52 -31.01 17.15
C ILE A 316 -17.27 -29.79 18.06
N LEU A 317 -16.00 -29.47 18.36
CA LEU A 317 -15.60 -28.37 19.25
C LEU A 317 -15.70 -26.98 18.61
N GLY A 318 -15.62 -26.89 17.28
CA GLY A 318 -15.90 -25.67 16.53
C GLY A 318 -17.37 -25.29 16.48
N GLY A 319 -18.21 -26.08 17.16
CA GLY A 319 -19.65 -25.99 17.12
C GLY A 319 -20.14 -26.64 15.83
N GLY A 320 -20.96 -27.68 15.95
CA GLY A 320 -21.75 -28.24 14.85
C GLY A 320 -22.81 -27.26 14.31
N GLY A 321 -22.53 -25.95 14.32
CA GLY A 321 -23.35 -24.92 13.73
C GLY A 321 -23.30 -25.02 12.20
N GLN A 322 -24.45 -24.77 11.58
CA GLN A 322 -24.68 -24.73 10.14
C GLN A 322 -23.40 -24.40 9.36
N ARG A 323 -22.88 -25.39 8.63
CA ARG A 323 -22.00 -25.13 7.49
C ARG A 323 -22.65 -24.00 6.69
N PRO A 324 -21.94 -22.91 6.38
CA PRO A 324 -22.41 -21.96 5.40
C PRO A 324 -22.87 -22.73 4.17
N GLU A 325 -24.01 -22.36 3.59
CA GLU A 325 -24.64 -23.11 2.48
C GLU A 325 -23.72 -23.22 1.23
N ASN A 326 -22.66 -22.40 1.19
CA ASN A 326 -21.58 -22.38 0.19
C ASN A 326 -20.21 -22.86 0.73
N ALA A 327 -20.15 -23.58 1.84
CA ALA A 327 -18.89 -24.08 2.39
C ALA A 327 -18.31 -25.19 1.51
N ASP A 328 -17.07 -25.00 1.05
CA ASP A 328 -16.33 -26.01 0.28
C ASP A 328 -16.24 -27.31 1.12
N PRO A 329 -16.69 -28.47 0.59
CA PRO A 329 -16.69 -29.73 1.33
C PRO A 329 -15.30 -30.19 1.76
N ASN A 330 -14.23 -29.66 1.16
CA ASN A 330 -12.84 -29.97 1.53
C ASN A 330 -12.29 -29.10 2.66
N LEU A 331 -13.05 -28.10 3.13
CA LEU A 331 -12.65 -27.25 4.25
C LEU A 331 -13.16 -27.81 5.58
N THR A 332 -12.24 -28.01 6.51
CA THR A 332 -12.53 -28.35 7.91
C THR A 332 -12.52 -27.08 8.74
N THR A 333 -13.68 -26.70 9.29
CA THR A 333 -13.81 -25.56 10.19
C THR A 333 -13.13 -25.85 11.54
N LEU A 334 -12.21 -24.97 11.94
CA LEU A 334 -11.50 -25.08 13.21
C LEU A 334 -12.33 -24.48 14.36
N PRO A 335 -12.07 -24.85 15.62
CA PRO A 335 -12.59 -24.09 16.74
C PRO A 335 -12.16 -22.62 16.68
N PRO A 336 -13.00 -21.70 17.17
CA PRO A 336 -12.71 -20.28 17.13
C PRO A 336 -11.40 -19.98 17.87
N ILE A 337 -10.49 -19.34 17.16
CA ILE A 337 -9.20 -18.90 17.67
C ILE A 337 -9.45 -17.59 18.41
N THR A 338 -9.26 -17.57 19.72
CA THR A 338 -9.45 -16.39 20.55
C THR A 338 -8.10 -15.91 21.06
N LEU A 339 -7.78 -14.65 20.79
CA LEU A 339 -6.63 -13.95 21.32
C LEU A 339 -7.12 -13.12 22.50
N ARG A 340 -6.70 -13.49 23.72
CA ARG A 340 -7.16 -12.80 24.93
C ARG A 340 -6.11 -12.89 26.04
N ASP A 341 -5.91 -11.80 26.76
CA ASP A 341 -5.02 -11.73 27.93
C ASP A 341 -3.59 -12.22 27.64
N GLY A 342 -3.10 -11.99 26.41
CA GLY A 342 -1.80 -12.46 25.95
C GLY A 342 -1.72 -13.96 25.67
N GLN A 343 -2.84 -14.65 25.47
CA GLN A 343 -2.88 -16.08 25.16
C GLN A 343 -3.57 -16.33 23.82
N VAL A 344 -3.09 -17.36 23.10
CA VAL A 344 -3.76 -17.91 21.92
C VAL A 344 -4.54 -19.14 22.36
N LEU A 345 -5.87 -19.05 22.28
CA LEU A 345 -6.80 -20.11 22.65
C LEU A 345 -7.48 -20.66 21.41
N VAL A 346 -7.55 -21.98 21.27
CA VAL A 346 -8.34 -22.67 20.24
C VAL A 346 -9.33 -23.58 20.96
N GLY A 347 -10.58 -23.11 21.05
CA GLY A 347 -11.54 -23.69 21.99
C GLY A 347 -10.97 -23.67 23.43
N PRO A 348 -10.94 -24.81 24.15
CA PRO A 348 -10.39 -24.87 25.51
C PRO A 348 -8.86 -24.97 25.57
N LEU A 349 -8.17 -25.13 24.43
CA LEU A 349 -6.74 -25.42 24.38
C LEU A 349 -5.92 -24.14 24.26
N ARG A 350 -4.90 -23.99 25.13
CA ARG A 350 -3.91 -22.92 25.03
C ARG A 350 -2.77 -23.34 24.11
N LEU A 351 -2.62 -22.64 22.99
CA LEU A 351 -1.59 -22.93 21.98
C LEU A 351 -0.32 -22.10 22.16
N GLY A 352 -0.42 -20.91 22.76
CA GLY A 352 0.73 -20.00 22.83
C GLY A 352 0.52 -18.78 23.70
N ILE A 353 1.57 -17.97 23.77
CA ILE A 353 1.63 -16.70 24.49
C ILE A 353 1.94 -15.60 23.48
N LEU A 354 1.17 -14.52 23.53
CA LEU A 354 1.34 -13.35 22.69
C LEU A 354 2.18 -12.32 23.43
N ARG A 355 3.18 -11.79 22.74
CA ARG A 355 4.00 -10.68 23.21
C ARG A 355 3.40 -9.35 22.73
N PRO A 356 3.70 -8.23 23.40
CA PRO A 356 3.39 -6.90 22.87
C PRO A 356 3.96 -6.72 21.47
N LEU A 357 3.24 -6.03 20.59
CA LEU A 357 3.72 -5.75 19.23
C LEU A 357 4.80 -4.66 19.19
N TYR A 358 4.80 -3.74 20.15
CA TYR A 358 5.76 -2.62 20.24
C TYR A 358 5.88 -2.02 21.65
#